data_AF-A0AAV2K860-F1
#
_entry.id   AF-A0AAV2K860-F1
#
_cell.length_a   1.000
_cell.length_b   1.000
_cell.length_c   1.000
_cell.angle_alpha   90.00
_cell.angle_beta   90.00
_cell.angle_gamma   90.00
#
_symmetry.space_group_name_H-M   'P 1'
#
loop_
_entity.id
_entity.type
_entity.pdbx_description
1 polymer ?
#
loop_
_entity_poly.entity_id
_entity_poly.type
_entity_poly.pdbx_seq_one_letter_code
_entity_poly.pdbx_strand_id
1 'polypeptide(L)'
;MIPVEQKAAEVQAQASVVLVEEYDRVDLNLRKRQVEASQVTKPHSLDTVCQASPTARQAILLEILGVPESALCVVPLHLKMAIAVTVFWQREANPTPTPLQLHALLMGFVYGELNLQHDSGPQQNLSQDRGLNAALTRQRIRAGERRGLDLSDAHAYSQWQACLWAALCLNQLLLQALPEPCLSWVFSGTLVHGLAKYLKEGRTPESMLHKSILSEQLFSSLLDTVNKCVIRKTTPKSASSKRSGRRRKGGSARGNTATKEINNRFALLKDEEDT
;
A
#
# COMPACT_ATOMS: atom_id res chain seq x y z
N MET A 1 -11.18 53.82 40.61
CA MET A 1 -12.09 53.21 39.62
C MET A 1 -11.69 53.70 38.24
N ILE A 2 -11.79 52.78 37.27
CA ILE A 2 -11.51 52.86 35.82
C ILE A 2 -10.17 52.18 35.43
N PRO A 3 -10.17 51.21 34.49
CA PRO A 3 -9.22 50.10 34.44
C PRO A 3 -8.29 50.09 33.22
N VAL A 4 -7.19 49.33 33.40
CA VAL A 4 -6.50 48.39 32.48
C VAL A 4 -6.82 48.47 30.99
N GLU A 5 -5.78 48.67 30.17
CA GLU A 5 -5.71 48.08 28.83
C GLU A 5 -4.35 47.37 28.67
N GLN A 6 -4.34 46.08 28.98
CA GLN A 6 -3.29 45.14 28.62
C GLN A 6 -3.41 44.85 27.12
N LYS A 7 -2.41 45.26 26.35
CA LYS A 7 -2.28 44.89 24.94
C LYS A 7 -1.83 43.43 24.87
N ALA A 8 -2.80 42.52 24.78
CA ALA A 8 -2.55 41.11 24.48
C ALA A 8 -2.01 41.02 23.04
N ALA A 9 -0.76 40.57 22.91
CA ALA A 9 -0.20 40.18 21.63
C ALA A 9 -0.80 38.82 21.24
N GLU A 10 -1.69 38.82 20.27
CA GLU A 10 -2.13 37.60 19.58
C GLU A 10 -0.93 36.99 18.86
N VAL A 11 -0.37 35.93 19.43
CA VAL A 11 0.57 35.05 18.74
C VAL A 11 -0.27 34.17 17.81
N GLN A 12 -0.44 34.63 16.57
CA GLN A 12 -0.88 33.77 15.48
C GLN A 12 0.20 32.70 15.27
N ALA A 13 -0.09 31.48 15.73
CA ALA A 13 0.72 30.30 15.45
C ALA A 13 0.68 30.01 13.94
N GLN A 14 1.66 30.51 13.21
CA GLN A 14 1.95 30.06 11.86
C GLN A 14 2.37 28.59 11.94
N ALA A 15 1.56 27.69 11.38
CA ALA A 15 1.93 26.30 11.22
C ALA A 15 3.22 26.24 10.37
N SER A 16 4.33 25.87 11.00
CA SER A 16 5.59 25.68 10.31
C SER A 16 5.49 24.46 9.42
N VAL A 17 5.75 24.64 8.12
CA VAL A 17 5.79 23.54 7.16
C VAL A 17 6.98 22.65 7.50
N VAL A 18 6.70 21.39 7.88
CA VAL A 18 7.75 20.39 8.11
C VAL A 18 8.16 19.81 6.77
N LEU A 19 9.42 20.01 6.39
CA LEU A 19 10.01 19.42 5.19
C LEU A 19 10.85 18.21 5.56
N VAL A 20 10.65 17.12 4.83
CA VAL A 20 11.44 15.89 4.93
C VAL A 20 12.20 15.66 3.64
N GLU A 21 13.38 15.08 3.81
CA GLU A 21 14.28 14.79 2.70
C GLU A 21 14.03 13.38 2.18
N GLU A 22 13.53 13.30 0.95
CA GLU A 22 13.31 12.04 0.26
C GLU A 22 14.42 11.77 -0.76
N TYR A 23 14.82 10.51 -0.81
CA TYR A 23 15.79 9.98 -1.76
C TYR A 23 15.07 9.05 -2.72
N ASP A 24 15.17 9.34 -4.02
CA ASP A 24 14.61 8.54 -5.09
C ASP A 24 15.72 8.13 -6.07
N ARG A 25 15.51 7.05 -6.83
CA ARG A 25 16.41 6.66 -7.91
C ARG A 25 15.78 7.00 -9.25
N VAL A 26 16.47 7.83 -10.02
CA VAL A 26 16.13 8.09 -11.42
C VAL A 26 17.23 7.47 -12.26
N ASP A 27 16.91 6.35 -12.91
CA ASP A 27 17.86 5.48 -13.59
C ASP A 27 18.99 5.04 -12.64
N LEU A 28 20.23 5.39 -12.98
CA LEU A 28 21.42 5.08 -12.18
C LEU A 28 21.76 6.18 -11.16
N ASN A 29 20.96 7.25 -11.08
CA ASN A 29 21.27 8.41 -10.25
C ASN A 29 20.38 8.50 -9.01
N LEU A 30 20.99 8.84 -7.88
CA LEU A 30 20.26 9.19 -6.67
C LEU A 30 19.80 10.65 -6.76
N ARG A 31 18.50 10.86 -6.60
CA ARG A 31 17.86 12.17 -6.59
C ARG A 31 17.36 12.49 -5.20
N LYS A 32 17.77 13.64 -4.68
CA LYS A 32 17.29 14.19 -3.41
C LYS A 32 16.16 15.20 -3.68
N ARG A 33 15.08 15.13 -2.90
CA ARG A 33 13.95 16.06 -2.96
C ARG A 33 13.53 16.45 -1.55
N GLN A 34 13.10 17.69 -1.39
CA GLN A 34 12.39 18.13 -0.19
C GLN A 34 10.90 17.95 -0.42
N VAL A 35 10.24 17.25 0.48
CA VAL A 35 8.81 16.94 0.42
C VAL A 35 8.17 17.41 1.71
N GLU A 36 6.98 18.00 1.61
CA GLU A 36 6.22 18.40 2.78
C GLU A 36 5.68 17.17 3.50
N ALA A 37 5.95 17.08 4.80
CA ALA A 37 5.41 16.01 5.62
C ALA A 37 3.89 16.15 5.70
N SER A 38 3.19 15.06 5.45
CA SER A 38 1.73 15.01 5.60
C SER A 38 1.35 15.35 7.03
N GLN A 39 0.58 16.42 7.21
CA GLN A 39 0.08 16.85 8.51
C GLN A 39 -1.13 16.00 8.90
N VAL A 40 -1.05 15.34 10.05
CA VAL A 40 -2.18 14.66 10.68
C VAL A 40 -3.03 15.69 11.41
N THR A 41 -4.35 15.58 11.35
CA THR A 41 -5.32 16.53 11.93
C THR A 41 -5.10 16.74 13.43
N LYS A 42 -4.71 15.67 14.13
CA LYS A 42 -4.37 15.68 15.56
C LYS A 42 -3.04 14.95 15.75
N PRO A 43 -1.89 15.63 15.58
CA PRO A 43 -0.60 15.01 15.79
C PRO A 43 -0.44 14.65 17.28
N HIS A 44 0.15 13.49 17.54
CA HIS A 44 0.46 13.03 18.90
C HIS A 44 1.98 12.93 19.05
N SER A 45 2.51 13.35 20.20
CA SER A 45 3.92 13.09 20.50
C SER A 45 4.12 11.60 20.68
N LEU A 46 5.26 11.09 20.20
CA LEU A 46 5.64 9.69 20.41
C LEU A 46 5.78 9.37 21.91
N ASP A 47 6.21 10.34 22.72
CA ASP A 47 6.38 10.18 24.17
C ASP A 47 5.04 9.95 24.90
N THR A 48 3.93 10.41 24.31
CA THR A 48 2.59 10.35 24.90
C THR A 48 1.63 9.44 24.13
N VAL A 49 2.12 8.68 23.14
CA VAL A 49 1.31 7.74 22.35
C VAL A 49 0.59 6.70 23.22
N CYS A 50 1.22 6.27 24.33
CA CYS A 50 0.61 5.33 25.27
C CYS A 50 -0.59 5.90 26.04
N GLN A 51 -0.70 7.23 26.12
CA GLN A 51 -1.80 7.94 26.77
C GLN A 51 -2.98 8.13 25.81
N ALA A 52 -2.78 7.97 24.50
CA ALA A 52 -3.84 8.07 23.51
C ALA A 52 -4.78 6.85 23.56
N SER A 53 -6.08 7.10 23.40
CA SER A 53 -7.07 6.01 23.36
C SER A 53 -6.82 5.07 22.15
N PRO A 54 -7.26 3.80 22.21
CA PRO A 54 -7.18 2.88 21.05
C PRO A 54 -7.79 3.48 19.78
N THR A 55 -8.96 4.11 19.89
CA THR A 55 -9.64 4.78 18.77
C THR A 55 -8.84 5.95 18.21
N ALA A 56 -8.18 6.75 19.05
CA ALA A 56 -7.33 7.85 18.59
C ALA A 56 -6.11 7.32 17.82
N ARG A 57 -5.46 6.27 18.31
CA ARG A 57 -4.33 5.61 17.63
C ARG A 57 -4.74 5.02 16.28
N GLN A 58 -5.90 4.37 16.23
CA GLN A 58 -6.47 3.83 14.99
C GLN A 58 -6.82 4.95 13.99
N ALA A 59 -7.40 6.06 14.45
CA ALA A 59 -7.71 7.20 13.59
C ALA A 59 -6.45 7.78 12.94
N ILE A 60 -5.34 7.91 13.69
CA ILE A 60 -4.06 8.38 13.14
C ILE A 60 -3.55 7.45 12.03
N LEU A 61 -3.53 6.14 12.29
CA LEU A 61 -3.09 5.14 11.31
C LEU A 61 -3.91 5.22 10.01
N LEU A 62 -5.23 5.27 10.15
CA LEU A 62 -6.16 5.34 9.03
C LEU A 62 -6.09 6.68 8.28
N GLU A 63 -5.86 7.78 8.99
CA GLU A 63 -5.64 9.10 8.39
C GLU A 63 -4.37 9.12 7.52
N ILE A 64 -3.26 8.55 8.02
CA ILE A 64 -2.00 8.43 7.28
C ILE A 64 -2.17 7.56 6.02
N LEU A 65 -2.83 6.40 6.15
CA LEU A 65 -3.15 5.55 5.00
C LEU A 65 -4.20 6.21 4.07
N GLY A 66 -4.91 7.23 4.56
CA GLY A 66 -5.93 7.99 3.85
C GLY A 66 -7.19 7.17 3.60
N VAL A 67 -7.61 6.36 4.58
CA VAL A 67 -8.76 5.47 4.49
C VAL A 67 -9.75 5.83 5.60
N PRO A 68 -11.02 6.15 5.28
CA PRO A 68 -12.01 6.41 6.32
C PRO A 68 -12.38 5.10 7.04
N GLU A 69 -12.54 5.16 8.35
CA GLU A 69 -12.90 3.98 9.17
C GLU A 69 -14.20 3.31 8.69
N SER A 70 -15.19 4.11 8.27
CA SER A 70 -16.46 3.62 7.76
C SER A 70 -16.35 2.77 6.49
N ALA A 71 -15.31 2.97 5.67
CA ALA A 71 -15.09 2.14 4.49
C ALA A 71 -14.60 0.73 4.85
N LEU A 72 -13.96 0.56 6.01
CA LEU A 72 -13.45 -0.74 6.45
C LEU A 72 -14.49 -1.57 7.21
N CYS A 73 -15.69 -1.04 7.47
CA CYS A 73 -16.75 -1.77 8.20
C CYS A 73 -17.17 -3.08 7.51
N VAL A 74 -17.12 -3.13 6.18
CA VAL A 74 -17.50 -4.31 5.38
C VAL A 74 -16.34 -5.28 5.13
N VAL A 75 -15.12 -4.92 5.57
CA VAL A 75 -13.90 -5.71 5.37
C VAL A 75 -13.67 -6.60 6.60
N PRO A 76 -13.38 -7.91 6.41
CA PRO A 76 -13.00 -8.80 7.51
C PRO A 76 -11.87 -8.20 8.37
N LEU A 77 -11.96 -8.39 9.69
CA LEU A 77 -11.13 -7.68 10.66
C LEU A 77 -9.62 -7.80 10.38
N HIS A 78 -9.15 -9.02 10.08
CA HIS A 78 -7.75 -9.32 9.77
C HIS A 78 -7.29 -8.85 8.39
N LEU A 79 -8.22 -8.49 7.48
CA LEU A 79 -7.90 -7.91 6.16
C LEU A 79 -7.93 -6.37 6.15
N LYS A 80 -8.42 -5.71 7.21
CA LYS A 80 -8.53 -4.25 7.26
C LYS A 80 -7.20 -3.55 6.99
N MET A 81 -6.11 -4.03 7.60
CA MET A 81 -4.77 -3.49 7.35
C MET A 81 -4.35 -3.66 5.89
N ALA A 82 -4.50 -4.87 5.33
CA ALA A 82 -4.12 -5.17 3.95
C ALA A 82 -4.90 -4.31 2.93
N ILE A 83 -6.19 -4.08 3.17
CA ILE A 83 -7.01 -3.19 2.33
C ILE A 83 -6.62 -1.73 2.51
N ALA A 84 -6.35 -1.27 3.73
CA ALA A 84 -5.92 0.10 3.96
C ALA A 84 -4.59 0.40 3.23
N VAL A 85 -3.65 -0.54 3.29
CA VAL A 85 -2.39 -0.49 2.53
C VAL A 85 -2.64 -0.52 1.02
N THR A 86 -3.57 -1.37 0.55
CA THR A 86 -3.91 -1.45 -0.88
C THR A 86 -4.49 -0.13 -1.40
N VAL A 87 -5.31 0.56 -0.62
CA VAL A 87 -5.82 1.90 -0.96
C VAL A 87 -4.69 2.91 -1.03
N PHE A 88 -3.80 2.92 -0.04
CA PHE A 88 -2.63 3.80 -0.03
C PHE A 88 -1.75 3.56 -1.27
N TRP A 89 -1.44 2.29 -1.54
CA TRP A 89 -0.64 1.87 -2.69
C TRP A 89 -1.26 2.29 -4.02
N GLN A 90 -2.57 2.08 -4.23
CA GLN A 90 -3.26 2.52 -5.44
C GLN A 90 -3.19 4.05 -5.66
N ARG A 91 -3.11 4.82 -4.58
CA ARG A 91 -3.09 6.28 -4.63
C ARG A 91 -1.68 6.85 -4.83
N GLU A 92 -0.69 6.29 -4.14
CA GLU A 92 0.64 6.89 -4.01
C GLU A 92 1.72 6.18 -4.84
N ALA A 93 1.49 4.94 -5.29
CA ALA A 93 2.50 4.21 -6.05
C ALA A 93 2.80 4.87 -7.40
N ASN A 94 4.08 4.83 -7.76
CA ASN A 94 4.59 5.34 -9.03
C ASN A 94 5.50 4.29 -9.68
N PRO A 95 5.15 3.74 -10.86
CA PRO A 95 3.90 3.99 -11.60
C PRO A 95 2.66 3.51 -10.84
N THR A 96 1.51 4.11 -11.14
CA THR A 96 0.22 3.67 -10.57
C THR A 96 -0.06 2.22 -10.98
N PRO A 97 -0.48 1.34 -10.06
CA PRO A 97 -0.67 -0.07 -10.39
C PRO A 97 -1.88 -0.26 -11.29
N THR A 98 -1.78 -1.20 -12.22
CA THR A 98 -2.86 -1.47 -13.18
C THR A 98 -4.06 -2.15 -12.52
N PRO A 99 -5.27 -2.07 -13.11
CA PRO A 99 -6.43 -2.81 -12.62
C PRO A 99 -6.18 -4.32 -12.51
N LEU A 100 -5.44 -4.91 -13.46
CA LEU A 100 -5.10 -6.33 -13.43
C LEU A 100 -4.20 -6.68 -12.24
N GLN A 101 -3.25 -5.81 -11.90
CA GLN A 101 -2.39 -6.00 -10.72
C GLN A 101 -3.19 -5.93 -9.43
N LEU A 102 -4.11 -4.97 -9.32
CA LEU A 102 -5.03 -4.87 -8.19
C LEU A 102 -5.92 -6.12 -8.07
N HIS A 103 -6.55 -6.55 -9.16
CA HIS A 103 -7.43 -7.71 -9.17
C HIS A 103 -6.68 -8.98 -8.75
N ALA A 104 -5.48 -9.23 -9.29
CA ALA A 104 -4.67 -10.37 -8.91
C ALA A 104 -4.29 -10.36 -7.42
N LEU A 105 -3.99 -9.19 -6.86
CA LEU A 105 -3.71 -9.04 -5.43
C LEU A 105 -4.95 -9.36 -4.57
N LEU A 106 -6.10 -8.79 -4.91
CA LEU A 106 -7.36 -9.03 -4.18
C LEU A 106 -7.82 -10.49 -4.29
N MET A 107 -7.65 -11.14 -5.44
CA MET A 107 -7.86 -12.58 -5.58
C MET A 107 -6.93 -13.38 -4.69
N GLY A 108 -5.70 -12.90 -4.44
CA GLY A 108 -4.79 -13.45 -3.44
C GLY A 108 -5.34 -13.38 -2.01
N PHE A 109 -5.99 -12.27 -1.64
CA PHE A 109 -6.64 -12.15 -0.32
C PHE A 109 -7.81 -13.12 -0.17
N VAL A 110 -8.63 -13.28 -1.23
CA VAL A 110 -9.72 -14.26 -1.25
C VAL A 110 -9.19 -15.68 -1.07
N TYR A 111 -8.09 -16.01 -1.76
CA TYR A 111 -7.42 -17.30 -1.56
C TYR A 111 -6.95 -17.48 -0.12
N GLY A 112 -6.31 -16.48 0.48
CA GLY A 112 -5.92 -16.52 1.89
C GLY A 112 -7.09 -16.80 2.81
N GLU A 113 -8.22 -16.14 2.55
CA GLU A 113 -9.41 -16.27 3.38
C GLU A 113 -10.07 -17.65 3.30
N LEU A 114 -10.10 -18.24 2.11
CA LEU A 114 -10.55 -19.62 1.91
C LEU A 114 -9.74 -20.63 2.73
N ASN A 115 -8.44 -20.37 2.94
CA ASN A 115 -7.59 -21.27 3.71
C ASN A 115 -7.69 -21.03 5.22
N LEU A 116 -7.88 -19.78 5.66
CA LEU A 116 -8.15 -19.47 7.08
C LEU A 116 -9.45 -20.11 7.58
N GLN A 117 -10.49 -20.09 6.76
CA GLN A 117 -11.79 -20.69 7.11
C GLN A 117 -11.74 -22.22 7.17
N HIS A 118 -10.86 -22.87 6.39
CA HIS A 118 -10.69 -24.32 6.41
C HIS A 118 -10.18 -24.84 7.76
N ASP A 119 -9.38 -24.05 8.46
CA ASP A 119 -8.85 -24.41 9.79
C ASP A 119 -9.89 -24.21 10.91
N SER A 120 -11.06 -23.63 10.60
CA SER A 120 -12.05 -23.14 11.58
C SER A 120 -13.27 -24.05 11.83
N GLY A 121 -13.29 -25.29 11.33
CA GLY A 121 -14.36 -26.28 11.62
C GLY A 121 -15.30 -26.62 10.45
N PRO A 122 -16.30 -27.49 10.65
CA PRO A 122 -17.07 -28.10 9.55
C PRO A 122 -18.06 -27.12 8.92
N GLN A 123 -17.75 -26.64 7.71
CA GLN A 123 -18.63 -25.74 6.94
C GLN A 123 -19.38 -26.43 5.79
N GLN A 124 -20.60 -25.95 5.53
CA GLN A 124 -21.61 -26.56 4.63
C GLN A 124 -21.28 -26.49 3.12
N ASN A 125 -20.22 -25.77 2.70
CA ASN A 125 -19.85 -25.53 1.29
C ASN A 125 -18.49 -26.13 0.85
N LEU A 126 -17.95 -27.07 1.62
CA LEU A 126 -16.62 -27.69 1.44
C LEU A 126 -16.28 -28.09 -0.01
N SER A 127 -17.24 -28.53 -0.83
CA SER A 127 -16.98 -29.02 -2.20
C SER A 127 -16.68 -27.89 -3.20
N GLN A 128 -17.44 -26.80 -3.16
CA GLN A 128 -17.28 -25.65 -4.04
C GLN A 128 -16.00 -24.87 -3.71
N ASP A 129 -15.76 -24.62 -2.42
CA ASP A 129 -14.57 -23.92 -1.94
C ASP A 129 -13.30 -24.73 -2.18
N ARG A 130 -13.35 -26.07 -2.07
CA ARG A 130 -12.23 -26.94 -2.46
C ARG A 130 -11.93 -26.87 -3.95
N GLY A 131 -12.97 -26.87 -4.80
CA GLY A 131 -12.82 -26.75 -6.25
C GLY A 131 -12.21 -25.40 -6.67
N LEU A 132 -12.64 -24.32 -6.03
CA LEU A 132 -12.09 -22.98 -6.23
C LEU A 132 -10.66 -22.87 -5.71
N ASN A 133 -10.38 -23.34 -4.49
CA ASN A 133 -9.04 -23.33 -3.91
C ASN A 133 -8.05 -24.10 -4.80
N ALA A 134 -8.45 -25.27 -5.33
CA ALA A 134 -7.64 -26.01 -6.29
C ALA A 134 -7.43 -25.23 -7.60
N ALA A 135 -8.44 -24.50 -8.09
CA ALA A 135 -8.32 -23.68 -9.29
C ALA A 135 -7.35 -22.50 -9.12
N LEU A 136 -7.41 -21.81 -7.98
CA LEU A 136 -6.48 -20.75 -7.60
C LEU A 136 -5.06 -21.29 -7.39
N THR A 137 -4.93 -22.43 -6.69
CA THR A 137 -3.64 -23.10 -6.48
C THR A 137 -2.97 -23.48 -7.80
N ARG A 138 -3.73 -23.91 -8.81
CA ARG A 138 -3.22 -24.21 -10.16
C ARG A 138 -2.66 -23.00 -10.89
N GLN A 139 -3.01 -21.77 -10.49
CA GLN A 139 -2.44 -20.56 -11.09
C GLN A 139 -1.04 -20.26 -10.58
N ARG A 140 -0.59 -20.86 -9.47
CA ARG A 140 0.73 -20.56 -8.91
C ARG A 140 1.85 -20.81 -9.92
N ILE A 141 2.76 -19.84 -10.05
CA ILE A 141 3.96 -19.96 -10.86
C ILE A 141 4.80 -21.14 -10.38
N ARG A 142 5.16 -22.03 -11.31
CA ARG A 142 6.00 -23.20 -11.04
C ARG A 142 7.48 -22.82 -10.96
N ALA A 143 8.29 -23.67 -10.33
CA ALA A 143 9.72 -23.41 -10.17
C ALA A 143 10.45 -23.09 -11.50
N GLY A 144 10.12 -23.81 -12.57
CA GLY A 144 10.70 -23.59 -13.90
C GLY A 144 10.27 -22.29 -14.59
N GLU A 145 9.19 -21.64 -14.14
CA GLU A 145 8.62 -20.45 -14.77
C GLU A 145 9.10 -19.14 -14.12
N ARG A 146 9.84 -19.22 -13.01
CA ARG A 146 10.24 -18.05 -12.19
C ARG A 146 11.19 -17.08 -12.90
N ARG A 147 11.94 -17.53 -13.91
CA ARG A 147 12.88 -16.65 -14.64
C ARG A 147 12.21 -15.72 -15.64
N GLY A 148 10.94 -15.95 -15.97
CA GLY A 148 10.17 -15.16 -16.94
C GLY A 148 9.08 -14.30 -16.31
N LEU A 149 9.22 -13.93 -15.03
CA LEU A 149 8.24 -13.08 -14.37
C LEU A 149 8.20 -11.69 -15.02
N ASP A 150 7.00 -11.15 -15.15
CA ASP A 150 6.79 -9.78 -15.60
C ASP A 150 7.39 -8.81 -14.58
N LEU A 151 8.38 -8.03 -15.03
CA LEU A 151 9.11 -7.09 -14.19
C LEU A 151 8.22 -5.94 -13.70
N SER A 152 7.21 -5.54 -14.47
CA SER A 152 6.25 -4.51 -14.07
C SER A 152 5.40 -5.00 -12.90
N ASP A 153 4.92 -6.25 -12.98
CA ASP A 153 4.18 -6.87 -11.87
C ASP A 153 5.07 -7.05 -10.65
N ALA A 154 6.31 -7.51 -10.83
CA ALA A 154 7.24 -7.73 -9.73
C ALA A 154 7.55 -6.41 -9.00
N HIS A 155 7.76 -5.34 -9.77
CA HIS A 155 7.97 -4.02 -9.24
C HIS A 155 6.73 -3.49 -8.50
N ALA A 156 5.55 -3.60 -9.10
CA ALA A 156 4.30 -3.13 -8.50
C ALA A 156 3.99 -3.85 -7.17
N TYR A 157 4.17 -5.17 -7.12
CA TYR A 157 3.98 -5.94 -5.88
C TYR A 157 5.07 -5.68 -4.84
N SER A 158 6.31 -5.43 -5.27
CA SER A 158 7.37 -5.00 -4.35
C SER A 158 7.03 -3.65 -3.70
N GLN A 159 6.46 -2.70 -4.47
CA GLN A 159 5.97 -1.44 -3.91
C GLN A 159 4.86 -1.69 -2.88
N TRP A 160 3.88 -2.53 -3.20
CA TRP A 160 2.81 -2.87 -2.24
C TRP A 160 3.36 -3.52 -0.96
N GLN A 161 4.31 -4.46 -1.08
CA GLN A 161 4.96 -5.10 0.07
C GLN A 161 5.74 -4.08 0.93
N ALA A 162 6.41 -3.11 0.30
CA ALA A 162 7.09 -2.03 1.01
C ALA A 162 6.09 -1.12 1.75
N CYS A 163 4.96 -0.79 1.12
CA CYS A 163 3.87 -0.06 1.78
C CYS A 163 3.31 -0.85 2.98
N LEU A 164 3.11 -2.16 2.84
CA LEU A 164 2.66 -3.02 3.94
C LEU A 164 3.66 -3.02 5.09
N TRP A 165 4.94 -3.20 4.79
CA TRP A 165 5.99 -3.19 5.81
C TRP A 165 6.02 -1.87 6.60
N ALA A 166 6.02 -0.73 5.91
CA ALA A 166 6.00 0.58 6.55
C ALA A 166 4.73 0.79 7.39
N ALA A 167 3.57 0.35 6.90
CA ALA A 167 2.32 0.42 7.64
C ALA A 167 2.31 -0.46 8.89
N LEU A 168 2.95 -1.63 8.86
CA LEU A 168 3.11 -2.49 10.04
C LEU A 168 4.03 -1.84 11.08
N CYS A 169 5.16 -1.26 10.67
CA CYS A 169 6.01 -0.50 11.59
C CYS A 169 5.25 0.66 12.24
N LEU A 170 4.46 1.40 11.45
CA LEU A 170 3.60 2.46 11.97
C LEU A 170 2.53 1.92 12.92
N ASN A 171 1.90 0.79 12.60
CA ASN A 171 0.91 0.13 13.46
C ASN A 171 1.52 -0.25 14.82
N GLN A 172 2.73 -0.80 14.83
CA GLN A 172 3.46 -1.16 16.04
C GLN A 172 3.85 0.08 16.86
N LEU A 173 4.31 1.15 16.19
CA LEU A 173 4.58 2.44 16.84
C LEU A 173 3.32 3.00 17.50
N LEU A 174 2.16 2.82 16.87
CA LEU A 174 0.84 3.17 17.39
C LEU A 174 0.25 2.08 18.31
N LEU A 175 1.10 1.21 18.86
CA LEU A 175 0.75 0.19 19.85
C LEU A 175 -0.37 -0.74 19.35
N GLN A 176 -0.22 -1.26 18.13
CA GLN A 176 -1.11 -2.20 17.46
C GLN A 176 -2.55 -1.67 17.30
N ALA A 177 -2.66 -0.49 16.70
CA ALA A 177 -3.92 0.20 16.48
C ALA A 177 -4.93 -0.59 15.61
N LEU A 178 -4.44 -1.49 14.75
CA LEU A 178 -5.23 -2.51 14.05
C LEU A 178 -4.59 -3.90 14.24
N PRO A 179 -5.40 -4.98 14.15
CA PRO A 179 -4.86 -6.34 14.15
C PRO A 179 -3.86 -6.55 13.02
N GLU A 180 -2.73 -7.18 13.34
CA GLU A 180 -1.75 -7.54 12.32
C GLU A 180 -2.30 -8.67 11.43
N PRO A 181 -2.20 -8.53 10.10
CA PRO A 181 -2.63 -9.58 9.19
C PRO A 181 -1.71 -10.79 9.26
N CYS A 182 -2.26 -11.99 9.05
CA CYS A 182 -1.43 -13.17 8.85
C CYS A 182 -0.76 -13.11 7.46
N LEU A 183 0.52 -12.76 7.43
CA LEU A 183 1.25 -12.45 6.20
C LEU A 183 1.28 -13.61 5.20
N SER A 184 1.30 -14.85 5.68
CA SER A 184 1.29 -16.07 4.84
C SER A 184 0.00 -16.20 4.01
N TRP A 185 -1.10 -15.64 4.49
CA TRP A 185 -2.41 -15.64 3.84
C TRP A 185 -2.67 -14.38 3.04
N VAL A 186 -2.08 -13.24 3.42
CA VAL A 186 -2.25 -11.99 2.69
C VAL A 186 -1.44 -11.96 1.39
N PHE A 187 -0.24 -12.53 1.35
CA PHE A 187 0.58 -12.47 0.13
C PHE A 187 1.31 -13.77 -0.18
N SER A 188 1.12 -14.24 -1.42
CA SER A 188 1.92 -15.30 -2.03
C SER A 188 2.38 -14.86 -3.41
N GLY A 189 3.67 -14.55 -3.55
CA GLY A 189 4.23 -14.07 -4.83
C GLY A 189 3.95 -15.04 -5.98
N THR A 190 4.13 -16.35 -5.77
CA THR A 190 3.82 -17.36 -6.80
C THR A 190 2.37 -17.32 -7.23
N LEU A 191 1.43 -17.05 -6.32
CA LEU A 191 0.02 -17.00 -6.64
C LEU A 191 -0.32 -15.69 -7.35
N VAL A 192 0.05 -14.55 -6.80
CA VAL A 192 -0.34 -13.23 -7.32
C VAL A 192 0.24 -13.01 -8.72
N HIS A 193 1.49 -13.41 -8.97
CA HIS A 193 2.06 -13.36 -10.33
C HIS A 193 1.35 -14.30 -11.30
N GLY A 194 0.97 -15.49 -10.83
CA GLY A 194 0.17 -16.45 -11.59
C GLY A 194 -1.19 -15.90 -11.99
N LEU A 195 -1.86 -15.24 -11.05
CA LEU A 195 -3.13 -14.56 -11.27
C LEU A 195 -2.98 -13.36 -12.21
N ALA A 196 -1.92 -12.57 -12.08
CA ALA A 196 -1.64 -11.47 -13.00
C ALA A 196 -1.46 -11.98 -14.44
N LYS A 197 -0.69 -13.06 -14.63
CA LYS A 197 -0.57 -13.75 -15.91
C LYS A 197 -1.94 -14.23 -16.42
N TYR A 198 -2.72 -14.87 -15.54
CA TYR A 198 -4.06 -15.36 -15.87
C TYR A 198 -4.98 -14.24 -16.40
N LEU A 199 -4.95 -13.07 -15.77
CA LEU A 199 -5.75 -11.92 -16.17
C LEU A 199 -5.26 -11.28 -17.47
N LYS A 200 -3.93 -11.22 -17.67
CA LYS A 200 -3.32 -10.71 -18.92
C LYS A 200 -3.65 -11.58 -20.14
N GLU A 201 -3.95 -12.86 -19.93
CA GLU A 201 -4.45 -13.76 -20.97
C GLU A 201 -5.94 -13.53 -21.33
N GLY A 202 -6.55 -12.47 -20.81
CA GLY A 202 -7.93 -12.05 -21.15
C GLY A 202 -9.02 -12.70 -20.29
N ARG A 203 -8.65 -13.45 -19.26
CA ARG A 203 -9.59 -14.06 -18.32
C ARG A 203 -9.95 -13.08 -17.20
N THR A 204 -11.09 -13.28 -16.55
CA THR A 204 -11.60 -12.34 -15.54
C THR A 204 -11.65 -12.97 -14.14
N PRO A 205 -11.58 -12.17 -13.06
CA PRO A 205 -11.74 -12.67 -11.69
C PRO A 205 -13.06 -13.44 -11.51
N GLU A 206 -14.15 -12.93 -12.06
CA GLU A 206 -15.50 -13.48 -11.93
C GLU A 206 -15.56 -14.89 -12.54
N SER A 207 -14.92 -15.11 -13.69
CA SER A 207 -14.88 -16.44 -14.33
C SER A 207 -14.23 -17.52 -13.46
N MET A 208 -13.36 -17.13 -12.53
CA MET A 208 -12.76 -18.04 -11.55
C MET A 208 -13.59 -18.12 -10.27
N LEU A 209 -14.03 -16.97 -9.75
CA LEU A 209 -14.66 -16.83 -8.44
C LEU A 209 -16.14 -17.22 -8.40
N HIS A 210 -16.86 -17.22 -9.52
CA HIS A 210 -18.30 -17.57 -9.58
C HIS A 210 -18.61 -18.99 -9.03
N LYS A 211 -17.58 -19.80 -8.86
CA LYS A 211 -17.64 -21.13 -8.27
C LYS A 211 -17.97 -21.12 -6.78
N SER A 212 -17.83 -19.98 -6.11
CA SER A 212 -18.18 -19.77 -4.69
C SER A 212 -18.77 -18.37 -4.52
N ILE A 213 -20.05 -18.31 -4.17
CA ILE A 213 -20.79 -17.05 -3.96
C ILE A 213 -20.10 -16.17 -2.91
N LEU A 214 -19.61 -16.80 -1.82
CA LEU A 214 -18.92 -16.08 -0.74
C LEU A 214 -17.61 -15.47 -1.21
N SER A 215 -16.85 -16.19 -2.03
CA SER A 215 -15.58 -15.71 -2.60
C SER A 215 -15.78 -14.55 -3.57
N GLU A 216 -16.81 -14.65 -4.41
CA GLU A 216 -17.20 -13.59 -5.34
C GLU A 216 -17.69 -12.33 -4.61
N GLN A 217 -18.51 -12.51 -3.56
CA GLN A 217 -18.96 -11.41 -2.70
C GLN A 217 -17.80 -10.75 -1.95
N LEU A 218 -16.88 -11.54 -1.41
CA LEU A 218 -15.68 -11.03 -0.76
C LEU A 218 -14.85 -10.21 -1.73
N PHE A 219 -14.51 -10.76 -2.90
CA PHE A 219 -13.75 -10.03 -3.92
C PHE A 219 -14.41 -8.71 -4.29
N SER A 220 -15.73 -8.74 -4.56
CA SER A 220 -16.50 -7.56 -4.94
C SER A 220 -16.51 -6.50 -3.84
N SER A 221 -16.68 -6.91 -2.58
CA SER A 221 -16.64 -6.02 -1.41
C SER A 221 -15.28 -5.35 -1.24
N LEU A 222 -14.19 -6.12 -1.36
CA LEU A 222 -12.82 -5.60 -1.25
C LEU A 222 -12.51 -4.61 -2.39
N LEU A 223 -12.87 -4.97 -3.63
CA LEU A 223 -12.64 -4.13 -4.81
C LEU A 223 -13.43 -2.82 -4.74
N ASP A 224 -14.71 -2.89 -4.37
CA ASP A 224 -15.57 -1.72 -4.19
C ASP A 224 -15.04 -0.80 -3.08
N THR A 225 -14.58 -1.37 -1.96
CA THR A 225 -13.94 -0.62 -0.88
C THR A 225 -12.72 0.15 -1.37
N VAL A 226 -11.83 -0.50 -2.13
CA VAL A 226 -10.63 0.15 -2.69
C VAL A 226 -11.03 1.28 -3.63
N ASN A 227 -11.91 1.01 -4.61
CA ASN A 227 -12.33 1.98 -5.60
C ASN A 227 -13.00 3.21 -4.97
N LYS A 228 -13.93 3.01 -4.02
CA LYS A 228 -14.59 4.09 -3.29
C LYS A 228 -13.61 4.99 -2.55
N CYS A 229 -12.58 4.41 -1.92
CA CYS A 229 -11.60 5.18 -1.17
C CYS A 229 -10.64 5.96 -2.07
N VAL A 230 -10.21 5.37 -3.18
CA VAL A 230 -9.33 6.03 -4.15
C VAL A 230 -10.04 7.23 -4.79
N ILE A 231 -11.31 7.07 -5.20
CA ILE A 231 -12.10 8.15 -5.83
C ILE A 231 -12.30 9.34 -4.89
N ARG A 232 -12.62 9.11 -3.61
CA ARG A 232 -12.92 10.17 -2.62
C ARG A 232 -11.78 11.19 -2.41
N LYS A 233 -10.52 10.82 -2.65
CA LYS A 233 -9.39 11.78 -2.60
C LYS A 233 -9.14 12.51 -3.92
N THR A 234 -9.60 11.96 -5.05
CA THR A 234 -9.45 12.59 -6.38
C THR A 234 -10.46 13.70 -6.67
N THR A 235 -11.55 13.80 -5.90
CA THR A 235 -12.43 14.98 -5.93
C THR A 235 -11.73 16.15 -5.23
N PRO A 236 -11.29 17.19 -5.95
CA PRO A 236 -10.62 18.32 -5.33
C PRO A 236 -11.64 19.16 -4.57
N LYS A 237 -11.36 19.49 -3.30
CA LYS A 237 -11.81 20.79 -2.79
C LYS A 237 -11.13 21.83 -3.67
N SER A 238 -11.93 22.61 -4.42
CA SER A 238 -11.46 23.56 -5.42
C SER A 238 -10.44 24.54 -4.82
N ALA A 239 -9.16 24.31 -5.11
CA ALA A 239 -8.12 25.33 -5.05
C ALA A 239 -7.33 25.21 -6.35
N SER A 240 -7.61 26.13 -7.27
CA SER A 240 -6.96 26.24 -8.56
C SER A 240 -5.46 26.48 -8.40
N SER A 241 -4.64 25.48 -8.69
CA SER A 241 -3.22 25.69 -9.00
C SER A 241 -2.97 25.31 -10.46
N LYS A 242 -2.92 26.33 -11.32
CA LYS A 242 -2.53 26.22 -12.71
C LYS A 242 -1.07 25.75 -12.79
N ARG A 243 -0.85 24.46 -13.06
CA ARG A 243 0.46 23.96 -13.51
C ARG A 243 0.67 24.37 -14.97
N SER A 244 1.37 25.49 -15.16
CA SER A 244 1.89 25.93 -16.45
C SER A 244 2.89 24.91 -17.00
N GLY A 245 2.52 24.26 -18.09
CA GLY A 245 3.39 23.37 -18.85
C GLY A 245 4.45 24.16 -19.60
N ARG A 246 5.70 24.12 -19.12
CA ARG A 246 6.85 24.67 -19.87
C ARG A 246 7.61 23.54 -20.57
N ARG A 247 7.26 23.36 -21.85
CA ARG A 247 8.02 22.64 -22.87
C ARG A 247 9.49 23.08 -22.82
N ARG A 248 10.44 22.19 -22.52
CA ARG A 248 11.87 22.44 -22.68
C ARG A 248 12.40 21.69 -23.88
N LYS A 249 12.84 22.48 -24.86
CA LYS A 249 13.56 22.13 -26.09
C LYS A 249 14.93 21.58 -25.72
N GLY A 250 15.38 20.57 -26.46
CA GLY A 250 16.67 19.91 -26.26
C GLY A 250 17.87 20.86 -26.37
N GLY A 251 18.88 20.59 -25.56
CA GLY A 251 20.17 21.26 -25.57
C GLY A 251 21.21 20.34 -24.93
N SER A 252 22.09 19.82 -25.78
CA SER A 252 23.30 19.08 -25.43
C SER A 252 24.24 19.93 -24.59
N ALA A 253 24.77 19.40 -23.49
CA ALA A 253 26.00 19.91 -22.87
C ALA A 253 26.73 18.81 -22.08
N ARG A 254 28.00 18.69 -22.44
CA ARG A 254 29.09 17.83 -21.94
C ARG A 254 29.57 18.28 -20.56
N GLY A 255 29.94 17.31 -19.71
CA GLY A 255 30.99 17.39 -18.68
C GLY A 255 30.71 18.21 -17.42
N ASN A 256 30.79 17.62 -16.23
CA ASN A 256 32.07 17.40 -15.55
C ASN A 256 31.87 16.62 -14.24
N THR A 257 32.90 15.85 -13.93
CA THR A 257 33.07 14.85 -12.88
C THR A 257 33.20 15.47 -11.49
N ALA A 258 32.49 14.94 -10.49
CA ALA A 258 32.82 15.05 -9.07
C ALA A 258 32.16 13.91 -8.29
N THR A 259 32.62 12.68 -8.53
CA THR A 259 32.23 11.49 -7.76
C THR A 259 32.93 11.52 -6.41
N LYS A 260 32.20 11.92 -5.35
CA LYS A 260 32.55 11.52 -3.99
C LYS A 260 32.03 10.09 -3.79
N GLU A 261 32.97 9.16 -3.66
CA GLU A 261 32.75 7.75 -3.32
C GLU A 261 31.82 7.62 -2.11
N ILE A 262 30.67 7.00 -2.33
CA ILE A 262 29.85 6.45 -1.25
C ILE A 262 29.92 4.93 -1.43
N ASN A 263 30.74 4.30 -0.60
CA ASN A 263 30.92 2.85 -0.56
C ASN A 263 29.58 2.14 -0.44
N ASN A 264 29.24 1.35 -1.46
CA ASN A 264 28.05 0.54 -1.51
C ASN A 264 28.27 -0.71 -0.64
N ARG A 265 27.81 -0.66 0.62
CA ARG A 265 27.95 -1.75 1.62
C ARG A 265 27.28 -3.08 1.21
N PHE A 266 26.51 -3.09 0.11
CA PHE A 266 25.90 -4.29 -0.46
C PHE A 266 26.80 -5.03 -1.46
N ALA A 267 27.96 -4.46 -1.83
CA ALA A 267 28.94 -5.15 -2.69
C ALA A 267 29.65 -6.31 -1.97
N LEU A 268 29.58 -6.39 -0.64
CA LEU A 268 30.23 -7.40 0.19
C LEU A 268 29.43 -8.71 0.35
N LEU A 269 28.30 -8.85 -0.35
CA LEU A 269 27.42 -10.03 -0.24
C LEU A 269 27.45 -10.93 -1.47
N LYS A 270 28.49 -10.83 -2.27
CA LYS A 270 28.80 -11.85 -3.27
C LYS A 270 30.21 -12.32 -2.98
N ASP A 271 30.27 -13.56 -2.49
CA ASP A 271 31.28 -14.58 -2.77
C ASP A 271 31.37 -15.47 -1.53
N GLU A 272 30.59 -16.55 -1.51
CA GLU A 272 31.09 -17.86 -1.10
C GLU A 272 30.49 -18.88 -2.07
N GLU A 273 31.31 -19.20 -3.07
CA GLU A 273 31.11 -20.20 -4.11
C GLU A 273 31.07 -21.62 -3.54
N ASP A 274 30.30 -22.44 -4.25
CA ASP A 274 30.59 -23.82 -4.62
C ASP A 274 31.95 -24.39 -4.14
N THR A 275 31.87 -25.41 -3.28
CA THR A 275 32.77 -26.57 -3.31
C THR A 275 32.00 -27.85 -3.02
#